data_AF-A0A6L8BBE3-F1
#
_entry.id   AF-A0A6L8BBE3-F1
#
_cell.length_a   1.000
_cell.length_b   1.000
_cell.length_c   1.000
_cell.angle_alpha   90.00
_cell.angle_beta   90.00
_cell.angle_gamma   90.00
#
_symmetry.space_group_name_H-M   'P 1'
#
loop_
_entity.id
_entity.type
_entity.pdbx_description
1 polymer ?
#
loop_
_entity_poly.entity_id
_entity_poly.type
_entity_poly.pdbx_seq_one_letter_code
_entity_poly.pdbx_strand_id
1 'polypeptide(L)'
;TMLDRTRVLAAKNGFRMMGLAPSASAAKTLGPEAGIETETLQRFLARNAGVAAGRLTRSGQKRMRRAFRKTVLVVDEGSLASTVQARDLLKIANTLRIPRVVLVGDRKQLDAVDAGKPFSQLQGRA
;
A
#
# COMPACT_ATOMS: atom_id res chain seq x y z
N THR A 1 -18.88 -4.31 0.46
CA THR A 1 -17.92 -4.68 -0.62
C THR A 1 -16.99 -5.79 -0.14
N MET A 2 -16.19 -6.43 -1.01
CA MET A 2 -15.21 -7.45 -0.59
C MET A 2 -14.17 -6.87 0.40
N LEU A 3 -13.70 -5.65 0.13
CA LEU A 3 -12.79 -4.93 0.99
C LEU A 3 -13.37 -4.63 2.37
N ASP A 4 -14.65 -4.24 2.44
CA ASP A 4 -15.32 -4.01 3.73
C ASP A 4 -15.42 -5.28 4.58
N ARG A 5 -15.76 -6.44 3.98
CA ARG A 5 -15.75 -7.72 4.70
C ARG A 5 -14.35 -8.08 5.19
N THR A 6 -13.34 -7.87 4.35
CA THR A 6 -11.93 -8.10 4.69
C THR A 6 -11.49 -7.19 5.84
N ARG A 7 -11.92 -5.92 5.85
CA ARG A 7 -11.68 -4.97 6.93
C ARG A 7 -12.27 -5.45 8.25
N VAL A 8 -13.52 -5.91 8.26
CA VAL A 8 -14.14 -6.45 9.47
C VAL A 8 -13.37 -7.66 10.00
N LEU A 9 -12.94 -8.57 9.12
CA LEU A 9 -12.16 -9.74 9.53
C LEU A 9 -10.76 -9.35 10.04
N ALA A 10 -10.08 -8.42 9.36
CA ALA A 10 -8.78 -7.90 9.79
C ALA A 10 -8.89 -7.26 11.18
N ALA A 11 -9.91 -6.43 11.40
CA ALA A 11 -10.17 -5.77 12.67
C ALA A 11 -10.42 -6.78 13.81
N LYS A 12 -11.21 -7.83 13.57
CA LYS A 12 -11.41 -8.94 14.53
C LYS A 12 -10.10 -9.62 14.94
N ASN A 13 -9.10 -9.62 14.07
CA ASN A 13 -7.77 -10.19 14.34
C ASN A 13 -6.74 -9.14 14.82
N GLY A 14 -7.20 -7.94 15.17
CA GLY A 14 -6.40 -6.83 15.67
C GLY A 14 -5.53 -6.16 14.61
N PHE A 15 -5.87 -6.29 13.33
CA PHE A 15 -5.22 -5.59 12.22
C PHE A 15 -6.04 -4.39 11.77
N ARG A 16 -5.36 -3.29 11.43
CA ARG A 16 -5.95 -2.16 10.71
C ARG A 16 -5.62 -2.25 9.23
N MET A 17 -6.53 -1.80 8.37
CA MET A 17 -6.29 -1.66 6.94
C MET A 17 -6.08 -0.19 6.59
N MET A 18 -5.11 0.09 5.73
CA MET A 18 -4.77 1.43 5.25
C MET A 18 -4.67 1.38 3.72
N GLY A 19 -5.49 2.17 3.04
CA GLY A 19 -5.51 2.25 1.58
C GLY A 19 -4.56 3.31 1.03
N LEU A 20 -3.88 2.95 -0.06
CA LEU A 20 -2.98 3.81 -0.83
C LEU A 20 -3.53 3.88 -2.26
N ALA A 21 -3.85 5.09 -2.70
CA ALA A 21 -4.45 5.36 -4.01
C ALA A 21 -3.53 6.24 -4.88
N PRO A 22 -3.71 6.24 -6.23
CA PRO A 22 -2.85 7.02 -7.14
C PRO A 22 -3.02 8.53 -7.01
N SER A 23 -4.21 8.97 -6.61
CA SER A 23 -4.60 10.38 -6.57
C SER A 23 -5.49 10.67 -5.36
N ALA A 24 -5.65 11.96 -5.03
CA ALA A 24 -6.51 12.38 -3.94
C ALA A 24 -7.99 12.06 -4.21
N SER A 25 -8.44 12.13 -5.46
CA SER A 25 -9.80 11.74 -5.84
C SER A 25 -10.01 10.23 -5.64
N ALA A 26 -9.09 9.40 -6.10
CA ALA A 26 -9.16 7.94 -5.89
C ALA A 26 -9.14 7.58 -4.40
N ALA A 27 -8.32 8.27 -3.58
CA ALA A 27 -8.32 8.08 -2.12
C ALA A 27 -9.69 8.43 -1.51
N LYS A 28 -10.32 9.53 -1.95
CA LYS A 28 -11.65 9.95 -1.47
C LYS A 28 -12.77 8.97 -1.86
N THR A 29 -12.59 8.18 -2.91
CA THR A 29 -13.53 7.11 -3.30
C THR A 29 -13.26 5.82 -2.54
N LEU A 30 -12.00 5.37 -2.48
CA LEU A 30 -11.61 4.11 -1.84
C LEU A 30 -11.95 4.07 -0.34
N GLY A 31 -11.76 5.18 0.38
CA GLY A 31 -11.98 5.24 1.83
C GLY A 31 -13.43 4.92 2.22
N PRO A 32 -14.42 5.66 1.72
CA PRO A 32 -15.84 5.39 1.98
C PRO A 32 -16.30 4.00 1.52
N GLU A 33 -15.86 3.52 0.35
CA GLU A 33 -16.32 2.23 -0.20
C GLU A 33 -15.79 1.00 0.54
N ALA A 34 -14.61 1.11 1.15
CA ALA A 34 -13.97 0.05 1.90
C ALA A 34 -14.05 0.24 3.43
N GLY A 35 -14.45 1.42 3.91
CA GLY A 35 -14.47 1.78 5.33
C GLY A 35 -13.06 1.86 5.95
N ILE A 36 -12.02 2.14 5.16
CA ILE A 36 -10.62 2.17 5.61
C ILE A 36 -10.05 3.59 5.54
N GLU A 37 -9.03 3.87 6.36
CA GLU A 37 -8.24 5.09 6.22
C GLU A 37 -7.48 5.05 4.89
N THR A 38 -7.51 6.15 4.14
CA THR A 38 -6.90 6.24 2.82
C THR A 38 -6.09 7.52 2.64
N GLU A 39 -4.97 7.40 1.93
CA GLU A 39 -4.21 8.54 1.44
C GLU A 39 -3.59 8.23 0.08
N THR A 40 -2.93 9.23 -0.53
CA THR A 40 -2.21 9.00 -1.78
C THR A 40 -0.90 8.24 -1.51
N LEU A 41 -0.49 7.38 -2.45
CA LEU A 41 0.79 6.69 -2.35
C LEU A 41 1.94 7.68 -2.22
N GLN A 42 1.90 8.80 -2.95
CA GLN A 42 2.93 9.84 -2.89
C GLN A 42 3.06 10.43 -1.48
N ARG A 43 1.94 10.72 -0.80
CA ARG A 43 1.95 11.24 0.57
C ARG A 43 2.54 10.21 1.54
N PHE A 44 2.15 8.94 1.40
CA PHE A 44 2.70 7.86 2.19
C PHE A 44 4.22 7.72 1.99
N LEU A 45 4.70 7.71 0.74
CA LEU A 45 6.12 7.60 0.42
C LEU A 45 6.92 8.78 0.96
N ALA A 46 6.43 10.01 0.77
CA ALA A 46 7.08 11.22 1.28
C ALA A 46 7.23 11.18 2.81
N ARG A 47 6.15 10.84 3.53
CA ARG A 47 6.18 10.72 5.00
C ARG A 47 7.13 9.63 5.49
N ASN A 48 7.37 8.60 4.69
CA ASN A 48 8.22 7.47 5.04
C ASN A 48 9.55 7.44 4.28
N ALA A 49 9.96 8.55 3.62
CA ALA A 49 11.14 8.58 2.76
C ALA A 49 12.44 8.26 3.51
N GLY A 50 12.53 8.62 4.79
CA GLY A 50 13.67 8.26 5.65
C GLY A 50 13.83 6.74 5.83
N VAL A 51 12.73 5.97 5.78
CA VAL A 51 12.76 4.51 5.84
C VAL A 51 13.31 3.94 4.54
N ALA A 52 12.79 4.39 3.39
CA ALA A 52 13.26 3.98 2.07
C ALA A 52 14.74 4.36 1.86
N ALA A 53 15.18 5.49 2.40
CA ALA A 53 16.57 5.93 2.30
C ALA A 53 17.51 5.29 3.34
N GLY A 54 17.01 4.45 4.26
CA GLY A 54 17.83 3.84 5.31
C GLY A 54 18.38 4.83 6.35
N ARG A 55 17.75 6.01 6.48
CA ARG A 55 18.21 7.12 7.35
C ARG A 55 17.62 7.07 8.76
N LEU A 56 16.93 6.00 9.13
CA LEU A 56 16.34 5.87 10.46
C LEU A 56 17.40 5.47 11.49
N THR A 57 17.38 6.14 12.64
CA THR A 57 18.08 5.65 13.85
C THR A 57 17.49 4.31 14.29
N ARG A 58 18.23 3.53 15.08
CA ARG A 58 17.74 2.25 15.64
C ARG A 58 16.43 2.43 16.44
N SER A 59 16.34 3.50 17.24
CA SER A 59 15.12 3.83 18.00
C SER A 59 13.97 4.25 17.08
N GLY A 60 14.24 5.04 16.04
CA GLY A 60 13.26 5.43 15.02
C GLY A 60 12.68 4.23 14.28
N GLN A 61 13.54 3.29 13.87
CA GLN A 61 13.10 2.06 13.21
C GLN A 61 12.26 1.18 14.13
N LYS A 62 12.63 1.01 15.41
CA LYS A 62 11.82 0.25 16.38
C LYS A 62 10.43 0.87 16.56
N ARG A 63 10.35 2.20 16.68
CA ARG A 63 9.08 2.93 16.81
C ARG A 63 8.20 2.72 15.57
N MET A 64 8.74 2.87 14.38
CA MET A 64 7.98 2.69 13.14
C MET A 64 7.55 1.24 12.93
N ARG A 65 8.42 0.25 13.20
CA ARG A 65 8.03 -1.18 13.19
C ARG A 65 6.85 -1.44 14.13
N ARG A 66 6.85 -0.85 15.34
CA ARG A 66 5.72 -0.97 16.28
C ARG A 66 4.44 -0.36 15.71
N ALA A 67 4.53 0.81 15.08
CA ALA A 67 3.38 1.50 14.48
C ALA A 67 2.74 0.72 13.32
N PHE A 68 3.54 -0.03 12.56
CA PHE A 68 3.05 -0.78 11.39
C PHE A 68 2.83 -2.29 11.62
N ARG A 69 3.20 -2.85 12.79
CA ARG A 69 3.17 -4.31 13.08
C ARG A 69 1.83 -4.99 12.82
N LYS A 70 0.73 -4.27 12.96
CA LYS A 70 -0.65 -4.75 12.77
C LYS A 70 -1.36 -4.00 11.63
N THR A 71 -0.62 -3.60 10.60
CA THR A 71 -1.15 -2.86 9.45
C THR A 71 -1.15 -3.72 8.20
N VAL A 72 -2.28 -3.79 7.52
CA VAL A 72 -2.39 -4.30 6.14
C VAL A 72 -2.43 -3.08 5.22
N LEU A 73 -1.50 -2.99 4.28
CA LEU A 73 -1.56 -1.97 3.23
C LEU A 73 -2.42 -2.50 2.08
N VAL A 74 -3.42 -1.74 1.68
CA VAL A 74 -4.24 -1.98 0.49
C VAL A 74 -3.81 -0.96 -0.55
N VAL A 75 -3.37 -1.40 -1.71
CA VAL A 75 -2.73 -0.53 -2.69
C VAL A 75 -3.48 -0.68 -4.01
N ASP A 76 -4.09 0.42 -4.45
CA ASP A 76 -4.72 0.47 -5.77
C ASP A 76 -3.64 0.27 -6.85
N GLU A 77 -3.90 -0.62 -7.81
CA GLU A 77 -2.99 -0.96 -8.91
C GLU A 77 -2.55 0.28 -9.70
N GLY A 78 -3.44 1.25 -9.87
CA GLY A 78 -3.12 2.54 -10.50
C GLY A 78 -2.07 3.33 -9.74
N SER A 79 -1.90 3.08 -8.44
CA SER A 79 -0.89 3.75 -7.60
C SER A 79 0.54 3.38 -7.98
N LEU A 80 0.76 2.18 -8.52
CA LEU A 80 2.10 1.70 -8.88
C LEU A 80 2.45 2.05 -10.33
N ALA A 81 2.17 3.30 -10.73
CA ALA A 81 2.47 3.79 -12.07
C ALA A 81 3.98 3.88 -12.36
N SER A 82 4.84 3.97 -11.33
CA SER A 82 6.29 4.08 -11.46
C SER A 82 7.02 2.97 -10.69
N THR A 83 8.06 2.40 -11.32
CA THR A 83 9.00 1.44 -10.70
C THR A 83 9.68 2.00 -9.45
N VAL A 84 9.92 3.31 -9.40
CA VAL A 84 10.49 3.97 -8.23
C VAL A 84 9.53 3.89 -7.05
N GLN A 85 8.25 4.19 -7.27
CA GLN A 85 7.24 4.16 -6.22
C GLN A 85 6.98 2.74 -5.71
N ALA A 86 6.92 1.76 -6.61
CA ALA A 86 6.79 0.35 -6.25
C ALA A 86 7.99 -0.14 -5.43
N ARG A 87 9.22 0.16 -5.88
CA ARG A 87 10.45 -0.16 -5.15
C ARG A 87 10.45 0.45 -3.75
N ASP A 88 10.13 1.74 -3.63
CA ASP A 88 10.20 2.44 -2.35
C ASP A 88 9.12 1.95 -1.38
N LEU A 89 7.91 1.67 -1.88
CA LEU A 89 6.84 1.05 -1.10
C LEU A 89 7.27 -0.32 -0.56
N LEU A 90 7.80 -1.20 -1.42
CA LEU A 90 8.26 -2.53 -1.01
C LEU A 90 9.44 -2.44 -0.02
N LYS A 91 10.36 -1.48 -0.24
CA LYS A 91 11.47 -1.23 0.69
C LYS A 91 10.96 -0.78 2.06
N ILE A 92 9.96 0.09 2.12
CA ILE A 92 9.31 0.51 3.37
C ILE A 92 8.64 -0.70 4.02
N ALA A 93 7.83 -1.46 3.27
CA ALA A 93 7.11 -2.62 3.78
C ALA A 93 8.06 -3.67 4.41
N ASN A 94 9.14 -4.00 3.71
CA ASN A 94 10.16 -4.93 4.18
C ASN A 94 10.92 -4.39 5.39
N THR A 95 11.37 -3.13 5.32
CA THR A 95 12.13 -2.49 6.40
C THR A 95 11.31 -2.38 7.67
N LEU A 96 10.00 -2.17 7.58
CA LEU A 96 9.11 -2.05 8.73
C LEU A 96 8.47 -3.39 9.16
N ARG A 97 8.69 -4.49 8.42
CA ARG A 97 8.01 -5.79 8.60
C ARG A 97 6.49 -5.61 8.61
N ILE A 98 5.98 -4.89 7.62
CA ILE A 98 4.55 -4.78 7.39
C ILE A 98 4.04 -6.19 7.03
N PRO A 99 3.06 -6.73 7.77
CA PRO A 99 2.67 -8.13 7.64
C PRO A 99 2.08 -8.49 6.28
N ARG A 100 1.36 -7.55 5.65
CA ARG A 100 0.71 -7.75 4.36
C ARG A 100 0.63 -6.46 3.54
N VAL A 101 0.86 -6.60 2.24
CA VAL A 101 0.55 -5.60 1.20
C VAL A 101 -0.36 -6.31 0.20
N VAL A 102 -1.56 -5.77 -0.01
CA VAL A 102 -2.60 -6.30 -0.90
C VAL A 102 -2.76 -5.32 -2.05
N LEU A 103 -2.70 -5.82 -3.28
CA LEU A 103 -2.93 -5.02 -4.47
C LEU A 103 -4.39 -5.19 -4.90
N VAL A 104 -5.06 -4.08 -5.24
CA VAL A 104 -6.47 -4.07 -5.64
C VAL A 104 -6.67 -3.26 -6.92
N GLY A 105 -7.39 -3.82 -7.88
CA GLY A 105 -7.75 -3.15 -9.13
C GLY A 105 -8.62 -4.06 -9.99
N ASP A 106 -9.12 -3.51 -11.10
CA ASP A 106 -9.91 -4.27 -12.07
C ASP A 106 -9.02 -4.70 -13.23
N ARG A 107 -8.84 -6.01 -13.38
CA ARG A 107 -8.08 -6.61 -14.49
C ARG A 107 -8.59 -6.15 -15.86
N LYS A 108 -9.88 -5.85 -16.00
CA LYS A 108 -10.47 -5.42 -17.28
C LYS A 108 -10.09 -4.00 -17.71
N GLN A 109 -9.58 -3.16 -16.80
CA GLN A 109 -9.05 -1.84 -17.15
C GLN A 109 -7.57 -1.88 -17.59
N LEU A 110 -6.91 -3.06 -17.48
CA LEU A 110 -5.48 -3.21 -17.75
C LEU A 110 -5.13 -3.46 -19.22
N ASP A 111 -6.05 -3.96 -20.04
CA ASP A 111 -5.79 -4.20 -21.48
C ASP A 111 -5.47 -2.92 -22.26
N ALA A 112 -5.85 -1.74 -21.73
CA ALA A 112 -5.59 -0.44 -22.34
C ALA A 112 -4.26 0.21 -21.91
N VAL A 113 -3.55 -0.32 -20.91
CA VAL A 113 -2.37 0.34 -20.32
C VAL A 113 -1.19 -0.64 -20.19
N ASP A 114 -0.78 -1.15 -21.35
CA ASP A 114 0.15 -2.26 -21.53
C ASP A 114 1.64 -1.86 -21.46
N ALA A 115 2.47 -2.83 -21.08
CA ALA A 115 3.93 -2.89 -21.06
C ALA A 115 4.72 -1.82 -20.26
N GLY A 116 5.21 -2.21 -19.07
CA GLY A 116 6.27 -1.46 -18.35
C GLY A 116 5.94 -1.06 -16.90
N LYS A 117 4.70 -1.27 -16.45
CA LYS A 117 4.29 -0.96 -15.06
C LYS A 117 4.72 -2.09 -14.10
N PRO A 118 5.29 -1.77 -12.93
CA PRO A 118 5.70 -2.74 -11.90
C PRO A 118 4.65 -3.76 -11.52
N PHE A 119 3.38 -3.36 -11.60
CA PHE A 119 2.26 -4.22 -11.27
C PHE A 119 2.15 -5.45 -12.19
N SER A 120 2.34 -5.27 -13.51
CA SER A 120 2.35 -6.38 -14.47
C SER A 120 3.46 -7.40 -14.15
N GLN A 121 4.64 -6.94 -13.73
CA GLN A 121 5.77 -7.78 -13.33
C GLN A 121 5.52 -8.57 -12.04
N LEU A 122 4.75 -8.00 -11.09
CA LEU A 122 4.35 -8.69 -9.87
C LEU A 122 3.35 -9.84 -10.14
N GLN A 123 2.51 -9.70 -11.16
CA GLN A 123 1.57 -10.77 -11.55
C GLN A 123 2.23 -11.90 -12.33
N GLY A 124 3.20 -11.60 -13.21
CA GLY A 124 3.90 -12.61 -14.03
C GLY A 124 4.87 -13.53 -13.27
N ARG A 125 4.93 -13.41 -11.93
CA ARG A 125 5.78 -14.22 -11.04
C ARG A 125 4.99 -15.02 -9.99
N ALA A 126 3.66 -15.07 -10.11
CA ALA A 126 2.79 -15.86 -9.24
C ALA A 126 2.73 -17.34 -9.67
#